data_AF-A0A1A8L0M4-F1
#
_entry.id   AF-A0A1A8L0M4-F1
#
_cell.length_a   1.000
_cell.length_b   1.000
_cell.length_c   1.000
_cell.angle_alpha   90.00
_cell.angle_beta   90.00
_cell.angle_gamma   90.00
#
_symmetry.space_group_name_H-M   'P 1'
#
loop_
_entity.id
_entity.type
_entity.pdbx_description
1 polymer ?
#
loop_
_entity_poly.entity_id
_entity_poly.type
_entity_poly.pdbx_seq_one_letter_code
_entity_poly.pdbx_strand_id
1 'polypeptide(L)'
;MQRERARETVWWPGLSGQINDLVKNCTICIKERTNPVEPLMPSQLPERPWQKVGADLFTFNNSNYVLLVDYYSKFVEIAKLTPTRSEDVIVHLKSMFSRHGIPELLYSDNGPQFSSQQFKDFAA
;
A
#
# COMPACT_ATOMS: atom_id res chain seq x y z
N MET A 1 -18.17 28.41 12.51
CA MET A 1 -17.24 29.44 13.05
C MET A 1 -17.00 30.67 12.15
N GLN A 2 -16.19 30.66 11.07
CA GLN A 2 -15.89 31.91 10.33
C GLN A 2 -17.10 32.54 9.63
N ARG A 3 -17.91 31.74 8.90
CA ARG A 3 -19.16 32.23 8.29
C ARG A 3 -20.21 32.68 9.31
N GLU A 4 -20.15 32.13 10.51
CA GLU A 4 -21.14 32.33 11.58
C GLU A 4 -20.91 33.66 12.28
N ARG A 5 -19.66 33.96 12.65
CA ARG A 5 -19.23 35.27 13.14
C ARG A 5 -19.50 36.40 12.14
N ALA A 6 -19.26 36.15 10.85
CA ALA A 6 -19.52 37.14 9.82
C ALA A 6 -21.01 37.49 9.72
N ARG A 7 -21.90 36.48 9.81
CA ARG A 7 -23.37 36.66 9.77
C ARG A 7 -23.91 37.46 10.95
N GLU A 8 -23.24 37.43 12.09
CA GLU A 8 -23.64 38.17 13.30
C GLU A 8 -23.24 39.65 13.27
N THR A 9 -22.27 40.03 12.43
CA THR A 9 -21.65 41.37 12.48
C THR A 9 -21.88 42.19 11.22
N VAL A 10 -21.92 41.57 10.04
CA VAL A 10 -21.96 42.26 8.74
C VAL A 10 -22.74 41.48 7.69
N TRP A 11 -23.32 42.19 6.71
CA TRP A 11 -24.03 41.54 5.60
C TRP A 11 -23.88 42.31 4.28
N TRP A 12 -23.61 41.58 3.19
CA TRP A 12 -23.72 42.05 1.81
C TRP A 12 -23.89 40.86 0.84
N PRO A 13 -24.37 41.08 -0.40
CA PRO A 13 -24.51 40.03 -1.41
C PRO A 13 -23.16 39.37 -1.72
N GLY A 14 -23.09 38.04 -1.63
CA GLY A 14 -21.88 37.28 -1.99
C GLY A 14 -20.85 37.07 -0.85
N LEU A 15 -21.08 37.63 0.34
CA LEU A 15 -20.20 37.48 1.53
C LEU A 15 -19.76 36.02 1.79
N SER A 16 -20.71 35.08 1.75
CA SER A 16 -20.40 33.65 1.99
C SER A 16 -19.48 33.04 0.92
N GLY A 17 -19.60 33.49 -0.33
CA GLY A 17 -18.72 33.07 -1.43
C GLY A 17 -17.30 33.60 -1.21
N GLN A 18 -17.16 34.89 -0.91
CA GLN A 18 -15.86 35.52 -0.67
C GLN A 18 -15.12 34.92 0.54
N ILE A 19 -15.83 34.59 1.64
CA ILE A 19 -15.22 33.88 2.77
C ILE A 19 -14.69 32.51 2.34
N ASN A 20 -15.42 31.79 1.47
CA ASN A 20 -14.94 30.50 0.98
C ASN A 20 -13.71 30.64 0.12
N ASP A 21 -13.68 31.62 -0.78
CA ASP A 21 -12.54 31.85 -1.66
C ASP A 21 -11.30 32.25 -0.85
N LEU A 22 -11.49 33.06 0.20
CA LEU A 22 -10.44 33.41 1.14
C LEU A 22 -9.89 32.17 1.88
N VAL A 23 -10.77 31.32 2.44
CA VAL A 23 -10.37 30.11 3.17
C VAL A 23 -9.72 29.08 2.23
N LYS A 24 -10.25 28.94 1.01
CA LYS A 24 -9.70 28.04 -0.02
C LYS A 24 -8.30 28.45 -0.46
N ASN A 25 -8.01 29.76 -0.54
CA ASN A 25 -6.71 30.28 -0.96
C ASN A 25 -5.74 30.56 0.21
N CYS A 26 -6.20 30.39 1.46
CA CYS A 26 -5.36 30.59 2.63
C CYS A 26 -4.37 29.42 2.81
N THR A 27 -3.08 29.70 2.68
CA THR A 27 -1.99 28.71 2.80
C THR A 27 -1.98 28.01 4.15
N ILE A 28 -2.22 28.74 5.24
CA ILE A 28 -2.29 28.19 6.60
C ILE A 28 -3.50 27.24 6.72
N CYS A 29 -4.67 27.67 6.23
CA CYS A 29 -5.86 26.82 6.26
C CYS A 29 -5.69 25.55 5.42
N ILE A 30 -5.02 25.62 4.27
CA ILE A 30 -4.74 24.45 3.44
C ILE A 30 -3.80 23.47 4.17
N LYS A 31 -2.78 23.98 4.86
CA LYS A 31 -1.80 23.15 5.55
C LYS A 31 -2.39 22.43 6.76
N GLU A 32 -3.24 23.13 7.53
CA GLU A 32 -3.80 22.63 8.78
C GLU A 32 -5.16 21.94 8.61
N ARG A 33 -5.77 21.96 7.40
CA ARG A 33 -7.06 21.28 7.19
C ARG A 33 -6.87 19.76 7.30
N THR A 34 -7.82 19.12 7.98
CA THR A 34 -8.00 17.68 7.88
C THR A 34 -8.62 17.35 6.53
N ASN A 35 -7.87 16.69 5.65
CA ASN A 35 -8.43 16.17 4.41
C ASN A 35 -9.32 14.94 4.72
N PRO A 36 -10.46 14.78 4.03
CA PRO A 36 -11.21 13.54 4.13
C PRO A 36 -10.33 12.37 3.64
N VAL A 37 -10.42 11.24 4.35
CA VAL A 37 -9.76 10.00 3.93
C VAL A 37 -10.42 9.55 2.64
N GLU A 38 -9.63 9.32 1.60
CA GLU A 38 -10.15 8.80 0.33
C GLU A 38 -10.69 7.38 0.54
N PRO A 39 -11.81 7.02 -0.11
CA PRO A 39 -12.33 5.65 -0.03
C PRO A 39 -11.30 4.63 -0.53
N LEU A 40 -11.21 3.49 0.15
CA LEU A 40 -10.38 2.38 -0.31
C LEU A 40 -10.90 1.89 -1.66
N MET A 41 -10.02 1.86 -2.66
CA MET A 41 -10.32 1.25 -3.95
C MET A 41 -10.08 -0.26 -3.87
N PRO A 42 -11.10 -1.09 -4.10
CA PRO A 42 -10.91 -2.54 -4.10
C PRO A 42 -10.09 -2.96 -5.31
N SER A 43 -9.14 -3.87 -5.10
CA SER A 43 -8.41 -4.50 -6.20
C SER A 43 -9.28 -5.54 -6.91
N GLN A 44 -9.06 -5.69 -8.22
CA GLN A 44 -9.71 -6.75 -8.98
C GLN A 44 -9.20 -8.12 -8.52
N LEU A 45 -10.14 -9.00 -8.17
CA LEU A 45 -9.84 -10.39 -7.85
C LEU A 45 -9.18 -11.08 -9.07
N PRO A 46 -8.18 -11.95 -8.84
CA PRO A 46 -7.63 -12.77 -9.91
C PRO A 46 -8.67 -13.75 -10.46
N GLU A 47 -8.44 -14.27 -11.66
CA GLU A 47 -9.31 -15.25 -12.34
C GLU A 47 -9.01 -16.70 -11.95
N ARG A 48 -7.78 -16.96 -11.46
CA ARG A 48 -7.34 -18.31 -11.10
C ARG A 48 -6.35 -18.30 -9.92
N PRO A 49 -6.23 -19.42 -9.17
CA PRO A 49 -5.22 -19.58 -8.13
C PRO A 49 -3.83 -19.26 -8.66
N TRP A 50 -3.01 -18.61 -7.83
CA TRP A 50 -1.61 -18.31 -8.12
C TRP A 50 -1.37 -17.37 -9.30
N GLN A 51 -2.40 -16.73 -9.84
CA GLN A 51 -2.23 -15.69 -10.86
C GLN A 51 -1.59 -14.43 -10.27
N LYS A 52 -2.06 -13.99 -9.09
CA LYS A 52 -1.50 -12.85 -8.36
C LYS A 52 -1.17 -13.28 -6.95
N VAL A 53 0.05 -13.00 -6.51
CA VAL A 53 0.54 -13.33 -5.17
C VAL A 53 1.07 -12.09 -4.46
N GLY A 54 1.00 -12.10 -3.13
CA GLY A 54 1.63 -11.11 -2.26
C GLY A 54 2.75 -11.76 -1.48
N ALA A 55 3.92 -11.14 -1.47
CA ALA A 55 5.07 -11.55 -0.69
C ALA A 55 5.35 -10.52 0.41
N ASP A 56 5.69 -11.01 1.60
CA ASP A 56 6.08 -10.16 2.73
C ASP A 56 7.15 -10.86 3.59
N LEU A 57 7.84 -10.08 4.41
CA LEU A 57 8.84 -10.55 5.35
C LEU A 57 8.42 -10.21 6.78
N PHE A 58 8.48 -11.20 7.66
CA PHE A 58 8.18 -10.98 9.07
C PHE A 58 9.16 -11.70 9.99
N THR A 59 9.29 -11.18 11.21
CA THR A 59 10.13 -11.77 12.26
C THR A 59 9.25 -12.30 13.38
N PHE A 60 9.46 -13.55 13.76
CA PHE A 60 8.77 -14.19 14.87
C PHE A 60 9.73 -15.08 15.66
N ASN A 61 9.76 -14.95 16.99
CA ASN A 61 10.66 -15.69 17.88
C ASN A 61 12.13 -15.70 17.40
N ASN A 62 12.67 -14.50 17.14
CA ASN A 62 14.06 -14.30 16.67
C ASN A 62 14.40 -15.04 15.35
N SER A 63 13.39 -15.45 14.59
CA SER A 63 13.56 -16.08 13.28
C SER A 63 12.85 -15.22 12.24
N ASN A 64 13.46 -15.10 11.06
CA ASN A 64 12.87 -14.38 9.94
C ASN A 64 12.16 -15.37 9.01
N TYR A 65 11.12 -14.90 8.34
CA TYR A 65 10.31 -15.70 7.45
C TYR A 65 9.93 -14.91 6.21
N VAL A 66 9.78 -15.63 5.10
CA VAL A 66 9.07 -15.15 3.91
C VAL A 66 7.66 -15.73 3.92
N LEU A 67 6.70 -14.83 3.76
CA LEU A 67 5.29 -15.10 3.61
C LEU A 67 4.91 -14.92 2.14
N LEU A 68 4.15 -15.85 1.59
CA LEU A 68 3.55 -15.73 0.27
C LEU A 68 2.06 -16.03 0.37
N VAL A 69 1.23 -15.18 -0.23
CA VAL A 69 -0.23 -15.27 -0.16
C VAL A 69 -0.83 -15.23 -1.55
N ASP A 70 -1.64 -16.22 -1.89
CA ASP A 70 -2.44 -16.22 -3.13
C ASP A 70 -3.64 -15.29 -3.00
N TYR A 71 -3.81 -14.34 -3.91
CA TYR A 71 -4.91 -13.38 -3.86
C TYR A 71 -6.26 -14.02 -4.19
N TYR A 72 -6.28 -15.14 -4.93
CA TYR A 72 -7.52 -15.83 -5.30
C TYR A 72 -8.06 -16.67 -4.15
N SER A 73 -7.29 -17.66 -3.69
CA SER A 73 -7.73 -18.62 -2.67
C SER A 73 -7.47 -18.17 -1.23
N LYS A 74 -6.69 -17.10 -1.03
CA LYS A 74 -6.15 -16.68 0.28
C LYS A 74 -5.26 -17.74 0.92
N PHE A 75 -4.76 -18.70 0.14
CA PHE A 75 -3.81 -19.69 0.62
C PHE A 75 -2.50 -19.01 1.02
N VAL A 76 -1.96 -19.43 2.16
CA VAL A 76 -0.76 -18.86 2.76
C VAL A 76 0.34 -19.91 2.75
N GLU A 77 1.52 -19.52 2.26
CA GLU A 77 2.72 -20.32 2.31
C GLU A 77 3.83 -19.56 3.04
N ILE A 78 4.57 -20.25 3.91
CA ILE A 78 5.58 -19.63 4.76
C ILE A 78 6.86 -20.47 4.68
N ALA A 79 8.00 -19.80 4.56
CA ALA A 79 9.30 -20.43 4.71
C ALA A 79 10.18 -19.63 5.67
N LYS A 80 10.95 -20.35 6.50
CA LYS A 80 11.94 -19.76 7.39
C LYS A 80 13.16 -19.33 6.59
N LEU A 81 13.62 -18.10 6.84
CA LEU A 81 14.81 -17.51 6.24
C LEU A 81 16.02 -17.66 7.15
N THR A 82 17.08 -18.24 6.60
CA THR A 82 18.37 -18.41 7.26
C THR A 82 19.45 -18.38 6.17
N PRO A 83 20.02 -17.21 5.79
CA PRO A 83 19.81 -15.83 6.25
C PRO A 83 18.71 -15.01 5.52
N THR A 84 18.59 -13.71 5.83
CA THR A 84 17.59 -12.76 5.29
C THR A 84 18.08 -11.93 4.09
N ARG A 85 18.84 -12.53 3.17
CA ARG A 85 19.32 -11.84 1.97
C ARG A 85 18.32 -12.02 0.83
N SER A 86 18.41 -11.15 -0.18
CA SER A 86 17.57 -11.24 -1.38
C SER A 86 17.69 -12.60 -2.07
N GLU A 87 18.91 -13.16 -2.12
CA GLU A 87 19.19 -14.47 -2.73
C GLU A 87 18.41 -15.59 -2.03
N ASP A 88 18.38 -15.59 -0.70
CA ASP A 88 17.64 -16.59 0.08
C ASP A 88 16.14 -16.48 -0.16
N VAL A 89 15.61 -15.25 -0.18
CA VAL A 89 14.20 -14.99 -0.51
C VAL A 89 13.87 -15.53 -1.90
N ILE A 90 14.72 -15.27 -2.90
CA ILE A 90 14.53 -15.78 -4.27
C ILE A 90 14.53 -17.31 -4.30
N VAL A 91 15.43 -17.97 -3.57
CA VAL A 91 15.47 -19.44 -3.49
C VAL A 91 14.16 -20.00 -2.93
N HIS A 92 13.65 -19.41 -1.85
CA HIS A 92 12.39 -19.83 -1.27
C HIS A 92 11.20 -19.56 -2.19
N LEU A 93 11.15 -18.39 -2.84
CA LEU A 93 10.10 -18.07 -3.82
C LEU A 93 10.13 -19.03 -5.02
N LYS A 94 11.31 -19.34 -5.57
CA LYS A 94 11.45 -20.35 -6.64
C LYS A 94 10.92 -21.71 -6.21
N SER A 95 11.18 -22.10 -4.96
CA SER A 95 10.65 -23.35 -4.39
C SER A 95 9.13 -23.33 -4.27
N MET A 96 8.53 -22.22 -3.83
CA MET A 96 7.08 -22.05 -3.75
C MET A 96 6.44 -22.07 -5.15
N PHE A 97 7.01 -21.34 -6.10
CA PHE A 97 6.54 -21.29 -7.48
C PHE A 97 6.67 -22.63 -8.20
N SER A 98 7.65 -23.47 -7.87
CA SER A 98 7.75 -24.81 -8.47
C SER A 98 6.65 -25.76 -8.00
N ARG A 99 6.05 -25.53 -6.83
CA ARG A 99 4.91 -26.32 -6.32
C ARG A 99 3.58 -25.89 -6.93
N HIS A 100 3.40 -24.60 -7.13
CA HIS A 100 2.08 -24.03 -7.44
C HIS A 100 1.95 -23.43 -8.83
N GLY A 101 3.07 -23.18 -9.50
CA GLY A 101 3.15 -22.45 -10.76
C GLY A 101 3.78 -21.06 -10.58
N ILE A 102 4.23 -20.50 -11.70
CA ILE A 102 4.81 -19.16 -11.75
C ILE A 102 3.66 -18.15 -11.84
N PRO A 103 3.58 -17.16 -10.93
CA PRO A 103 2.54 -16.14 -10.96
C PRO A 103 2.74 -15.14 -12.09
N GLU A 104 1.65 -14.50 -12.52
CA GLU A 104 1.70 -13.38 -13.48
C GLU A 104 2.12 -12.07 -12.79
N LEU A 105 1.72 -11.90 -11.53
CA LEU A 105 2.02 -10.70 -10.74
C LEU A 105 2.40 -11.08 -9.31
N LEU A 106 3.51 -10.52 -8.84
CA LEU A 106 3.91 -10.54 -7.44
C LEU A 106 3.87 -9.10 -6.89
N TYR A 107 3.15 -8.92 -5.78
CA TYR A 107 3.17 -7.71 -4.99
C TYR A 107 4.06 -7.91 -3.78
N SER A 108 4.91 -6.95 -3.47
CA SER A 108 5.69 -6.91 -2.23
C SER A 108 5.71 -5.50 -1.67
N ASP A 109 6.24 -5.34 -0.47
CA ASP A 109 6.65 -4.03 0.01
C ASP A 109 7.96 -3.58 -0.69
N ASN A 110 8.40 -2.36 -0.40
CA ASN A 110 9.68 -1.82 -0.86
C ASN A 110 10.85 -2.22 0.06
N GLY A 111 10.77 -3.38 0.72
CA GLY A 111 11.83 -3.92 1.54
C GLY A 111 13.13 -4.09 0.74
N PRO A 112 14.31 -4.02 1.38
CA PRO A 112 15.60 -4.09 0.70
C PRO A 112 15.79 -5.42 -0.06
N GLN A 113 15.17 -6.51 0.42
CA GLN A 113 15.23 -7.82 -0.22
C GLN A 113 14.51 -7.82 -1.58
N PHE A 114 13.35 -7.17 -1.66
CA PHE A 114 12.52 -7.11 -2.87
C PHE A 114 12.94 -5.99 -3.84
N SER A 115 13.56 -4.92 -3.34
CA SER A 115 14.02 -3.79 -4.17
C SER A 115 15.44 -3.95 -4.75
N SER A 116 16.15 -5.02 -4.37
CA SER A 116 17.51 -5.33 -4.83
C SER A 116 17.60 -5.64 -6.33
N GLN A 117 18.78 -5.44 -6.93
CA GLN A 117 19.00 -5.73 -8.35
C GLN A 117 18.80 -7.23 -8.66
N GLN A 118 19.25 -8.10 -7.75
CA GLN A 118 19.07 -9.55 -7.86
C GLN A 118 17.59 -9.93 -7.94
N PHE A 119 16.73 -9.25 -7.17
CA PHE A 119 15.30 -9.52 -7.20
C PHE A 119 14.65 -9.00 -8.49
N LYS A 120 15.10 -7.85 -9.00
CA LYS A 120 14.66 -7.34 -10.31
C LYS A 120 15.04 -8.30 -11.43
N ASP A 121 16.27 -8.83 -11.42
CA ASP A 121 16.74 -9.79 -12.43
C ASP A 121 15.98 -11.12 -12.33
N PHE A 122 15.53 -11.50 -11.12
CA PHE A 122 14.69 -12.67 -10.92
C PHE A 122 13.24 -12.49 -11.42
N ALA A 123 12.70 -11.28 -11.31
CA ALA A 123 11.33 -10.94 -11.68
C ALA A 123 11.17 -10.47 -13.14
N ALA A 124 12.29 -10.30 -13.87
CA ALA A 124 12.33 -9.92 -15.28
C ALA A 124 11.93 -11.07 -16.20
#